data_AF-S8DKY9-F1
#
_entry.id   AF-S8DKY9-F1
#
_cell.length_a   1.000
_cell.length_b   1.000
_cell.length_c   1.000
_cell.angle_alpha   90.00
_cell.angle_beta   90.00
_cell.angle_gamma   90.00
#
_symmetry.space_group_name_H-M   'P 1'
#
loop_
_entity.id
_entity.type
_entity.pdbx_description
1 polymer ?
#
loop_
_entity_poly.entity_id
_entity_poly.type
_entity_poly.pdbx_seq_one_letter_code
_entity_poly.pdbx_strand_id
1 'polypeptide(L)'
;DTAGTRWAVLVAGSSGYWNYRHQADVCHAYQILKRGGLRDENIVVFMYDDIARSSDNPRPGVVINSPQGRDVYSGVPKDYVGDQVTAHNFYSVLLGDKATLTGGSGKVIQSGPNDHIFVYYTDHGGPGVLGMPTGPYIYADGLNKVLKKKYASGTYKSL
;
A
#
# COMPACT_ATOMS: atom_id res chain seq x y z
N ASP A 1 -13.73 -5.48 22.11
CA ASP A 1 -12.46 -4.75 21.97
C ASP A 1 -12.56 -3.59 20.99
N THR A 2 -12.86 -2.40 21.52
CA THR A 2 -13.25 -1.20 20.75
C THR A 2 -12.45 0.05 21.13
N ALA A 3 -11.20 -0.06 21.57
CA ALA A 3 -10.45 1.13 22.04
C ALA A 3 -9.54 1.80 20.99
N GLY A 4 -9.23 1.16 19.86
CA GLY A 4 -8.28 1.67 18.87
C GLY A 4 -8.75 1.55 17.42
N THR A 5 -8.20 2.43 16.57
CA THR A 5 -8.45 2.44 15.13
C THR A 5 -7.60 1.37 14.44
N ARG A 6 -8.17 0.69 13.45
CA ARG A 6 -7.42 -0.22 12.57
C ARG A 6 -7.01 0.53 11.31
N TRP A 7 -5.73 0.46 11.00
CA TRP A 7 -5.08 1.09 9.86
C TRP A 7 -4.48 0.04 8.94
N ALA A 8 -4.36 0.36 7.66
CA ALA A 8 -3.64 -0.48 6.72
C ALA A 8 -2.81 0.33 5.72
N VAL A 9 -1.66 -0.22 5.33
CA VAL A 9 -0.86 0.24 4.19
C VAL A 9 -0.71 -0.93 3.22
N LEU A 10 -1.21 -0.77 2.00
CA LEU A 10 -1.17 -1.79 0.95
C LEU A 10 -0.25 -1.31 -0.17
N VAL A 11 0.76 -2.10 -0.55
CA VAL A 11 1.81 -1.69 -1.50
C VAL A 11 2.03 -2.73 -2.58
N ALA A 12 1.88 -2.31 -3.83
CA ALA A 12 2.37 -3.03 -5.00
C ALA A 12 3.69 -2.38 -5.44
N GLY A 13 4.79 -3.11 -5.31
CA GLY A 13 6.15 -2.61 -5.58
C GLY A 13 6.58 -2.62 -7.05
N SER A 14 5.67 -2.91 -7.99
CA SER A 14 5.95 -2.90 -9.43
C SER A 14 4.85 -2.31 -10.29
N SER A 15 5.25 -2.02 -11.53
CA SER A 15 4.45 -1.58 -12.65
C SER A 15 4.63 -2.53 -13.85
N GLY A 16 3.87 -2.29 -14.90
CA GLY A 16 3.84 -3.05 -16.15
C GLY A 16 2.87 -4.23 -16.09
N TYR A 17 2.22 -4.51 -17.22
CA TYR A 17 1.19 -5.55 -17.30
C TYR A 17 1.70 -6.97 -16.95
N TRP A 18 2.97 -7.27 -17.21
CA TRP A 18 3.62 -8.53 -16.78
C TRP A 18 3.62 -8.73 -15.25
N ASN A 19 3.43 -7.66 -14.47
CA ASN A 19 3.34 -7.65 -13.03
C ASN A 19 1.91 -7.48 -12.50
N TYR A 20 0.90 -7.68 -13.36
CA TYR A 20 -0.54 -7.61 -13.06
C TYR A 20 -0.90 -8.09 -11.64
N ARG A 21 -0.39 -9.27 -11.28
CA ARG A 21 -0.66 -9.97 -10.02
C ARG A 21 -0.42 -9.11 -8.77
N HIS A 22 0.61 -8.27 -8.73
CA HIS A 22 0.94 -7.51 -7.52
C HIS A 22 -0.09 -6.40 -7.25
N GLN A 23 -0.59 -5.72 -8.29
CA GLN A 23 -1.66 -4.74 -8.13
C GLN A 23 -3.02 -5.43 -7.91
N ALA A 24 -3.26 -6.59 -8.52
CA ALA A 24 -4.45 -7.40 -8.26
C ALA A 24 -4.51 -7.90 -6.80
N ASP A 25 -3.38 -8.30 -6.23
CA ASP A 25 -3.22 -8.65 -4.82
C ASP A 25 -3.56 -7.48 -3.89
N VAL A 26 -3.01 -6.29 -4.14
CA VAL A 26 -3.33 -5.07 -3.39
C VAL A 26 -4.82 -4.72 -3.47
N CYS A 27 -5.38 -4.76 -4.68
CA CYS A 27 -6.81 -4.53 -4.89
C CYS A 27 -7.64 -5.53 -4.09
N HIS A 28 -7.30 -6.83 -4.14
CA HIS A 28 -8.02 -7.85 -3.39
C HIS A 28 -7.89 -7.66 -1.87
N ALA A 29 -6.70 -7.32 -1.37
CA ALA A 29 -6.48 -7.01 0.04
C ALA A 29 -7.35 -5.82 0.50
N TYR A 30 -7.44 -4.75 -0.30
CA TYR A 30 -8.36 -3.64 -0.04
C TYR A 30 -9.81 -4.13 0.09
N GLN A 31 -10.28 -4.95 -0.85
CA GLN A 31 -11.65 -5.46 -0.82
C GLN A 31 -11.94 -6.31 0.42
N ILE A 32 -10.95 -7.05 0.94
CA ILE A 32 -11.08 -7.82 2.19
C ILE A 32 -11.20 -6.86 3.38
N LEU A 33 -10.30 -5.88 3.49
CA LEU A 33 -10.30 -4.91 4.61
C LEU A 33 -11.56 -4.05 4.63
N LYS A 34 -12.01 -3.58 3.45
CA LYS A 34 -13.25 -2.82 3.29
C LYS A 34 -14.47 -3.62 3.75
N ARG A 35 -14.59 -4.89 3.35
CA ARG A 35 -15.64 -5.80 3.84
C ARG A 35 -15.53 -6.08 5.33
N GLY A 36 -14.32 -6.09 5.87
CA GLY A 36 -14.03 -6.21 7.31
C GLY A 36 -14.33 -4.95 8.12
N GLY A 37 -14.81 -3.87 7.49
CA GLY A 37 -15.24 -2.64 8.16
C GLY A 37 -14.17 -1.56 8.32
N LEU A 38 -12.97 -1.73 7.73
CA LEU A 38 -12.02 -0.61 7.68
C LEU A 38 -12.54 0.48 6.73
N ARG A 39 -12.39 1.73 7.15
CA ARG A 39 -12.79 2.92 6.37
C ARG A 39 -11.66 3.33 5.44
N ASP A 40 -11.98 3.93 4.29
CA ASP A 40 -10.98 4.30 3.28
C ASP A 40 -9.98 5.33 3.80
N GLU A 41 -10.39 6.20 4.73
CA GLU A 41 -9.50 7.14 5.43
C GLU A 41 -8.38 6.45 6.22
N ASN A 42 -8.55 5.17 6.56
CA ASN A 42 -7.59 4.39 7.34
C ASN A 42 -6.85 3.32 6.50
N ILE A 43 -7.13 3.22 5.20
CA ILE A 43 -6.42 2.34 4.27
C ILE A 43 -5.65 3.22 3.29
N VAL A 44 -4.32 3.14 3.34
CA VAL A 44 -3.43 3.82 2.40
C VAL A 44 -3.03 2.84 1.31
N VAL A 45 -3.27 3.19 0.05
CA VAL A 45 -2.96 2.33 -1.10
C VAL A 45 -1.85 2.93 -1.97
N PHE A 46 -0.82 2.12 -2.19
CA PHE A 46 0.24 2.33 -3.16
C PHE A 46 0.11 1.29 -4.28
N MET A 47 -0.14 1.75 -5.50
CA MET A 47 -0.11 0.91 -6.70
C MET A 47 0.13 1.78 -7.91
N TYR A 48 0.91 1.31 -8.88
CA TYR A 48 1.27 2.16 -10.02
C TYR A 48 0.05 2.58 -10.87
N ASP A 49 -1.04 1.80 -10.83
CA ASP A 49 -2.34 2.06 -11.46
C ASP A 49 -2.34 2.00 -13.00
N ASP A 50 -1.42 1.22 -13.57
CA ASP A 50 -1.27 1.00 -15.01
C ASP A 50 -1.91 -0.30 -15.51
N ILE A 51 -2.59 -1.07 -14.65
CA ILE A 51 -3.17 -2.37 -15.01
C ILE A 51 -4.58 -2.27 -15.57
N ALA A 52 -5.48 -1.55 -14.89
CA ALA A 52 -6.90 -1.53 -15.25
C ALA A 52 -7.14 -0.94 -16.65
N ARG A 53 -6.29 0.01 -17.08
CA ARG A 53 -6.38 0.68 -18.39
C ARG A 53 -5.22 0.31 -19.34
N SER A 54 -4.44 -0.73 -19.04
CA SER A 54 -3.42 -1.23 -19.96
C SER A 54 -4.06 -1.62 -21.30
N SER A 55 -3.35 -1.36 -22.42
CA SER A 55 -3.73 -1.87 -23.74
C SER A 55 -3.77 -3.40 -23.80
N ASP A 56 -3.00 -4.06 -22.91
CA ASP A 56 -2.93 -5.51 -22.82
C ASP A 56 -4.06 -6.10 -21.94
N ASN A 57 -4.86 -5.27 -21.28
CA ASN A 57 -5.97 -5.73 -20.46
C ASN A 57 -7.19 -6.06 -21.33
N PRO A 58 -7.58 -7.34 -21.46
CA PRO A 58 -8.74 -7.74 -22.27
C PRO A 58 -10.08 -7.31 -21.67
N ARG A 59 -10.09 -6.83 -20.42
CA ARG A 59 -11.26 -6.33 -19.70
C ARG A 59 -10.97 -4.93 -19.14
N PRO A 60 -10.97 -3.88 -19.99
CA PRO A 60 -10.65 -2.52 -19.54
C PRO A 60 -11.49 -2.08 -18.34
N GLY A 61 -10.83 -1.50 -17.34
CA GLY A 61 -11.43 -1.06 -16.08
C GLY A 61 -11.63 -2.16 -15.04
N VAL A 62 -11.33 -3.42 -15.36
CA VAL A 62 -11.49 -4.56 -14.44
C VAL A 62 -10.13 -5.15 -14.09
N VAL A 63 -9.95 -5.47 -12.80
CA VAL A 63 -8.83 -6.29 -12.32
C VAL A 63 -9.40 -7.48 -11.53
N ILE A 64 -8.97 -8.70 -11.83
CA ILE A 64 -9.37 -9.92 -11.09
C ILE A 64 -8.17 -10.49 -10.35
N ASN A 65 -8.38 -11.12 -9.19
CA ASN A 65 -7.29 -11.84 -8.49
C ASN A 65 -7.56 -13.34 -8.33
N SER A 66 -8.37 -13.92 -9.22
CA SER A 66 -8.57 -15.36 -9.37
C SER A 66 -9.25 -15.65 -10.73
N PRO A 67 -9.13 -16.86 -11.30
CA PRO A 67 -9.61 -17.16 -12.66
C PRO A 67 -11.08 -16.84 -12.94
N GLN A 68 -11.96 -17.07 -11.94
CA GLN A 68 -13.39 -16.76 -12.00
C GLN A 68 -13.77 -15.66 -11.00
N GLY A 69 -12.78 -14.87 -10.60
CA GLY A 69 -12.94 -13.80 -9.62
C GLY A 69 -13.77 -12.64 -10.15
N ARG A 70 -14.46 -11.96 -9.24
CA ARG A 70 -15.07 -10.66 -9.50
C ARG A 70 -14.00 -9.57 -9.64
N ASP A 71 -14.41 -8.41 -10.14
CA ASP A 71 -13.58 -7.22 -10.10
C ASP A 71 -13.15 -6.89 -8.67
N VAL A 72 -11.87 -6.64 -8.49
CA VAL A 72 -11.27 -6.17 -7.23
C VAL A 72 -10.80 -4.72 -7.32
N TYR A 73 -10.78 -4.11 -8.51
CA TYR A 73 -10.26 -2.75 -8.74
C TYR A 73 -11.23 -1.64 -8.32
N SER A 74 -12.52 -1.82 -8.58
CA SER A 74 -13.52 -0.79 -8.31
C SER A 74 -13.55 -0.40 -6.82
N GLY A 75 -13.53 0.91 -6.57
CA GLY A 75 -13.53 1.49 -5.23
C GLY A 75 -12.16 1.54 -4.53
N VAL A 76 -11.11 0.91 -5.08
CA VAL A 76 -9.77 0.95 -4.47
C VAL A 76 -9.20 2.39 -4.52
N PRO A 77 -8.86 3.01 -3.37
CA PRO A 77 -8.29 4.34 -3.31
C PRO A 77 -7.01 4.48 -4.14
N LYS A 78 -6.80 5.68 -4.70
CA LYS A 78 -5.61 6.04 -5.48
C LYS A 78 -4.74 7.01 -4.67
N ASP A 79 -4.24 6.55 -3.51
CA ASP A 79 -3.54 7.44 -2.59
C ASP A 79 -2.16 7.82 -3.12
N TYR A 80 -1.42 6.85 -3.65
CA TYR A 80 -0.13 7.06 -4.32
C TYR A 80 -0.09 6.17 -5.55
N VAL A 81 -0.04 6.80 -6.74
CA VAL A 81 -0.07 6.12 -8.04
C VAL A 81 1.02 6.63 -8.96
N GLY A 82 1.35 5.86 -10.00
CA GLY A 82 2.44 6.16 -10.91
C GLY A 82 3.74 6.44 -10.17
N ASP A 83 4.39 7.56 -10.52
CA ASP A 83 5.70 7.95 -9.97
C ASP A 83 5.67 8.37 -8.50
N GLN A 84 4.51 8.36 -7.86
CA GLN A 84 4.36 8.61 -6.42
C GLN A 84 4.58 7.32 -5.59
N VAL A 85 4.64 6.15 -6.24
CA VAL A 85 4.90 4.87 -5.60
C VAL A 85 6.41 4.73 -5.36
N THR A 86 6.89 5.45 -4.34
CA THR A 86 8.31 5.55 -3.97
C THR A 86 8.56 5.04 -2.56
N ALA A 87 9.77 4.53 -2.30
CA ALA A 87 10.20 4.14 -0.95
C ALA A 87 10.09 5.32 0.03
N HIS A 88 10.39 6.53 -0.44
CA HIS A 88 10.28 7.76 0.31
C HIS A 88 8.85 8.00 0.82
N ASN A 89 7.85 8.01 -0.07
CA ASN A 89 6.45 8.19 0.33
C ASN A 89 5.96 7.05 1.23
N PHE A 90 6.36 5.81 0.95
CA PHE A 90 6.03 4.68 1.81
C PHE A 90 6.53 4.87 3.25
N TYR A 91 7.77 5.33 3.42
CA TYR A 91 8.34 5.61 4.74
C TYR A 91 7.65 6.77 5.44
N SER A 92 7.37 7.87 4.74
CA SER A 92 6.61 9.00 5.27
C SER A 92 5.20 8.60 5.71
N VAL A 93 4.52 7.75 4.94
CA VAL A 93 3.21 7.19 5.30
C VAL A 93 3.27 6.38 6.59
N LEU A 94 4.24 5.46 6.71
CA LEU A 94 4.39 4.65 7.92
C LEU A 94 4.64 5.51 9.17
N LEU A 95 5.43 6.57 9.03
CA LEU A 95 5.77 7.49 10.11
C LEU A 95 4.63 8.49 10.43
N GLY A 96 3.59 8.57 9.61
CA GLY A 96 2.53 9.56 9.78
C GLY A 96 2.98 10.99 9.42
N ASP A 97 4.05 11.15 8.65
CA ASP A 97 4.67 12.43 8.36
C ASP A 97 4.22 12.98 7.00
N LYS A 98 3.16 13.79 7.02
CA LYS A 98 2.60 14.41 5.81
C LYS A 98 3.54 15.44 5.18
N ALA A 99 4.41 16.07 5.96
CA ALA A 99 5.23 17.20 5.51
C ALA A 99 6.36 16.75 4.56
N THR A 100 6.76 15.48 4.64
CA THR A 100 7.82 14.93 3.80
C THR A 100 7.31 14.26 2.54
N LEU A 101 6.00 14.10 2.35
CA LEU A 101 5.45 13.47 1.14
C LEU A 101 5.78 14.25 -0.14
N THR A 102 5.98 13.51 -1.22
CA THR A 102 6.10 14.04 -2.57
C THR A 102 4.94 13.56 -3.44
N GLY A 103 3.93 14.41 -3.60
CA GLY A 103 2.70 14.10 -4.33
C GLY A 103 1.75 13.16 -3.56
N GLY A 104 0.80 12.57 -4.29
CA GLY A 104 -0.24 11.71 -3.72
C GLY A 104 -1.37 12.46 -3.03
N SER A 105 -2.26 11.69 -2.41
CA SER A 105 -3.45 12.19 -1.70
C SER A 105 -3.12 12.92 -0.39
N GLY A 106 -1.90 12.76 0.15
CA GLY A 106 -1.53 13.23 1.48
C GLY A 106 -1.98 12.32 2.63
N LYS A 107 -2.62 11.16 2.34
CA LYS A 107 -3.04 10.20 3.36
C LYS A 107 -1.82 9.46 3.94
N VAL A 108 -1.72 9.43 5.26
CA VAL A 108 -0.66 8.75 6.02
C VAL A 108 -1.25 7.99 7.20
N ILE A 109 -0.46 7.16 7.87
CA ILE A 109 -0.88 6.46 9.09
C ILE A 109 -0.78 7.41 10.29
N GLN A 110 -1.81 8.24 10.46
CA GLN A 110 -1.97 9.16 11.58
C GLN A 110 -2.57 8.45 12.80
N SER A 111 -1.87 7.42 13.26
CA SER A 111 -2.32 6.48 14.30
C SER A 111 -1.95 6.93 15.73
N GLY A 112 -2.71 6.44 16.72
CA GLY A 112 -2.45 6.61 18.14
C GLY A 112 -1.95 5.33 18.86
N PRO A 113 -1.60 5.41 20.16
CA PRO A 113 -0.99 4.30 20.91
C PRO A 113 -1.87 3.05 21.06
N ASN A 114 -3.19 3.17 20.88
CA ASN A 114 -4.12 2.04 20.98
C ASN A 114 -4.42 1.40 19.61
N ASP A 115 -3.91 1.98 18.53
CA ASP A 115 -4.27 1.59 17.17
C ASP A 115 -3.51 0.36 16.70
N HIS A 116 -4.08 -0.35 15.73
CA HIS A 116 -3.46 -1.50 15.08
C HIS A 116 -3.14 -1.15 13.63
N ILE A 117 -1.94 -1.49 13.16
CA ILE A 117 -1.51 -1.23 11.78
C ILE A 117 -1.28 -2.56 11.08
N PHE A 118 -1.84 -2.72 9.89
CA PHE A 118 -1.55 -3.85 9.00
C PHE A 118 -0.76 -3.35 7.80
N VAL A 119 0.42 -3.92 7.54
CA VAL A 119 1.22 -3.59 6.35
C VAL A 119 1.26 -4.80 5.45
N TYR A 120 0.85 -4.62 4.19
CA TYR A 120 0.92 -5.65 3.16
C TYR A 120 1.69 -5.14 1.96
N TYR A 121 2.74 -5.86 1.60
CA TYR A 121 3.59 -5.59 0.45
C TYR A 121 3.59 -6.81 -0.47
N THR A 122 3.45 -6.58 -1.77
CA THR A 122 3.52 -7.61 -2.82
C THR A 122 4.28 -7.06 -4.02
N ASP A 123 5.37 -7.75 -4.36
CA ASP A 123 6.22 -7.47 -5.53
C ASP A 123 7.32 -8.56 -5.66
N HIS A 124 8.27 -8.31 -6.55
CA HIS A 124 9.63 -8.82 -6.51
C HIS A 124 10.41 -8.41 -5.24
N GLY A 125 11.42 -9.23 -4.95
CA GLY A 125 12.41 -8.96 -3.91
C GLY A 125 13.70 -9.72 -4.20
N GLY A 126 14.74 -9.35 -3.48
CA GLY A 126 16.03 -10.02 -3.48
C GLY A 126 16.66 -10.00 -2.09
N PRO A 127 17.90 -10.49 -1.95
CA PRO A 127 18.60 -10.45 -0.66
C PRO A 127 18.71 -9.01 -0.13
N GLY A 128 17.97 -8.71 0.94
CA GLY A 128 18.00 -7.41 1.61
C GLY A 128 17.31 -6.26 0.87
N VAL A 129 16.54 -6.52 -0.19
CA VAL A 129 15.89 -5.48 -1.00
C VAL A 129 14.48 -5.90 -1.46
N LEU A 130 13.56 -4.96 -1.46
CA LEU A 130 12.22 -5.04 -2.06
C LEU A 130 12.13 -4.02 -3.19
N GLY A 131 11.49 -4.40 -4.30
CA GLY A 131 11.33 -3.52 -5.47
C GLY A 131 10.49 -2.27 -5.18
N MET A 132 10.62 -1.28 -6.05
CA MET A 132 9.68 -0.16 -6.18
C MET A 132 9.61 0.19 -7.65
N PRO A 133 8.44 0.58 -8.19
CA PRO A 133 8.33 0.93 -9.60
C PRO A 133 9.06 2.24 -9.91
N THR A 134 9.21 3.10 -8.91
CA THR A 134 9.95 4.36 -8.99
C THR A 134 11.09 4.33 -7.98
N GLY A 135 12.31 4.25 -8.49
CA GLY A 135 13.52 4.12 -7.67
C GLY A 135 13.74 5.30 -6.71
N PRO A 136 14.51 5.09 -5.63
CA PRO A 136 15.23 3.86 -5.30
C PRO A 136 14.34 2.75 -4.70
N TYR A 137 14.86 1.52 -4.70
CA TYR A 137 14.25 0.37 -4.03
C TYR A 137 14.26 0.49 -2.50
N ILE A 138 13.45 -0.36 -1.84
CA ILE A 138 13.41 -0.47 -0.39
C ILE A 138 14.51 -1.41 0.07
N TYR A 139 15.52 -0.89 0.76
CA TYR A 139 16.53 -1.72 1.43
C TYR A 139 16.08 -2.10 2.84
N ALA A 140 16.42 -3.32 3.26
CA ALA A 140 15.96 -3.90 4.53
C ALA A 140 16.39 -3.08 5.75
N ASP A 141 17.60 -2.54 5.76
CA ASP A 141 18.10 -1.67 6.84
C ASP A 141 17.30 -0.36 6.93
N GLY A 142 16.98 0.24 5.77
CA GLY A 142 16.12 1.42 5.66
C GLY A 142 14.73 1.18 6.23
N LEU A 143 14.05 0.11 5.81
CA LEU A 143 12.74 -0.26 6.33
C LEU A 143 12.78 -0.54 7.84
N ASN A 144 13.76 -1.31 8.32
CA ASN A 144 13.93 -1.58 9.74
C ASN A 144 14.17 -0.31 10.56
N LYS A 145 14.91 0.66 10.04
CA LYS A 145 15.11 1.96 10.68
C LYS A 145 13.79 2.73 10.80
N VAL A 146 12.94 2.69 9.78
CA VAL A 146 11.61 3.31 9.79
C VAL A 146 10.70 2.64 10.81
N LEU A 147 10.65 1.31 10.85
CA LEU A 147 9.84 0.58 11.83
C LEU A 147 10.30 0.82 13.28
N LYS A 148 11.62 0.88 13.52
CA LYS A 148 12.18 1.26 14.83
C LYS A 148 11.79 2.67 15.24
N LYS A 149 11.80 3.63 14.31
CA LYS A 149 11.31 5.00 14.57
C LYS A 149 9.81 5.02 14.88
N LYS A 150 9.01 4.28 14.11
CA LYS A 150 7.56 4.16 14.34
C LYS A 150 7.28 3.55 15.71
N TYR A 151 8.01 2.50 16.11
CA TYR A 151 7.93 1.92 17.46
C TYR A 151 8.30 2.93 18.55
N ALA A 152 9.44 3.62 18.41
CA ALA A 152 9.91 4.61 19.39
C ALA A 152 8.94 5.78 19.59
N SER A 153 8.13 6.12 18.56
CA SER A 153 7.09 7.15 18.68
C SER A 153 5.89 6.75 19.53
N GLY A 154 5.71 5.44 19.83
CA GLY A 154 4.59 4.95 20.63
C GLY A 154 3.22 5.13 19.96
N THR A 155 3.16 5.24 18.62
CA THR A 155 1.93 5.56 17.88
C THR A 155 1.18 4.34 17.34
N TYR A 156 1.34 3.17 17.96
CA TYR A 156 0.52 1.99 17.70
C TYR A 156 0.62 1.00 18.88
N LYS A 157 -0.41 0.16 19.03
CA LYS A 157 -0.45 -0.93 20.00
C LYS A 157 0.24 -2.18 19.46
N SER A 158 -0.06 -2.55 18.22
CA SER A 158 0.66 -3.59 17.46
C SER A 158 0.67 -3.28 15.96
N LEU A 159 1.72 -3.74 15.29
CA LEU A 159 1.89 -3.71 13.84
C LEU A 159 2.26 -5.12 13.38
#